data_AF-A0A8J5X9S9-F1
#
_entry.id   AF-A0A8J5X9S9-F1
#
_cell.length_a   1.000
_cell.length_b   1.000
_cell.length_c   1.000
_cell.angle_alpha   90.00
_cell.angle_beta   90.00
_cell.angle_gamma   90.00
#
_symmetry.space_group_name_H-M   'P 1'
#
loop_
_entity.id
_entity.type
_entity.pdbx_description
1 polymer ?
#
loop_
_entity_poly.entity_id
_entity_poly.type
_entity_poly.pdbx_seq_one_letter_code
_entity_poly.pdbx_strand_id
1 'polypeptide(L)'
;MLLAAMLLVPGVGPLPGSVCGPSAAGGAALAHHLAARWCVHPRARALLLVGAGDPVRAGKRAPIEPLAINAIVAGLTLAAGADAAVLVDELVAKRARDPDAALLADEERVLRAWVAGALGRQDTYRAALGELARSEPWLESELGVGADSNPYVMLCRAECMLALFLLRDADADARRTVAFIDADRLEVLSRVAA
;
A
#
# COMPACT_ATOMS: atom_id res chain seq x y z
N MET A 1 -2.02 49.96 -1.28
CA MET A 1 -2.64 50.81 -2.31
C MET A 1 -2.42 50.17 -3.67
N LEU A 2 -3.45 50.25 -4.51
CA LEU A 2 -3.67 49.52 -5.76
C LEU A 2 -2.53 49.63 -6.79
N LEU A 3 -2.33 48.56 -7.57
CA LEU A 3 -2.51 48.66 -9.03
C LEU A 3 -2.82 47.31 -9.67
N ALA A 4 -3.91 47.33 -10.44
CA ALA A 4 -4.49 46.23 -11.19
C ALA A 4 -3.74 45.99 -12.51
N ALA A 5 -3.75 44.74 -12.97
CA ALA A 5 -3.54 44.42 -14.38
C ALA A 5 -4.74 43.59 -14.86
N MET A 6 -5.58 44.25 -15.67
CA MET A 6 -6.67 43.67 -16.42
C MET A 6 -6.12 42.80 -17.56
N LEU A 7 -6.68 41.62 -17.75
CA LEU A 7 -6.71 40.97 -19.06
C LEU A 7 -8.19 40.77 -19.45
N LEU A 8 -8.62 41.62 -20.37
CA LEU A 8 -9.85 41.49 -21.14
C LEU A 8 -9.65 40.43 -22.23
N VAL A 9 -10.60 39.52 -22.37
CA VAL A 9 -10.92 38.88 -23.66
C VAL A 9 -12.44 39.02 -23.87
N PRO A 10 -12.91 39.44 -25.06
CA PRO A 10 -14.25 39.98 -25.29
C PRO A 10 -15.25 38.96 -25.85
N GLY A 11 -16.53 39.32 -25.79
CA GLY A 11 -17.65 38.67 -26.52
C GLY A 11 -18.31 37.58 -25.68
N VAL A 12 -19.62 37.56 -25.41
CA VAL A 12 -20.76 37.86 -26.29
C VAL A 12 -21.94 38.29 -25.39
N GLY A 13 -22.67 39.35 -25.76
CA GLY A 13 -23.90 39.77 -25.08
C GLY A 13 -25.13 38.94 -25.48
N PRO A 14 -26.34 39.49 -25.39
CA PRO A 14 -27.09 39.83 -24.20
C PRO A 14 -28.10 38.70 -23.82
N LEU A 15 -28.52 38.67 -22.56
CA LEU A 15 -29.72 37.93 -22.11
C LEU A 15 -30.98 38.51 -22.78
N PRO A 16 -31.96 37.66 -23.13
CA PRO A 16 -33.27 37.91 -22.53
C PRO A 16 -34.04 36.63 -22.15
N GLY A 17 -34.87 36.76 -21.12
CA GLY A 17 -36.14 36.04 -21.03
C GLY A 17 -36.16 34.74 -20.23
N SER A 18 -35.97 34.84 -18.91
CA SER A 18 -36.68 33.94 -18.01
C SER A 18 -38.14 34.38 -17.96
N VAL A 19 -39.05 33.53 -18.44
CA VAL A 19 -40.47 33.63 -18.12
C VAL A 19 -40.92 32.27 -17.62
N CYS A 20 -41.16 32.20 -16.32
CA CYS A 20 -41.93 31.12 -15.72
C CYS A 20 -43.42 31.40 -15.91
N GLY A 21 -44.19 30.38 -16.26
CA GLY A 21 -45.64 30.41 -16.19
C GLY A 21 -46.26 29.08 -16.62
N PRO A 22 -47.06 28.39 -15.78
CA PRO A 22 -47.81 27.21 -16.17
C PRO A 22 -49.18 27.62 -16.71
N SER A 23 -49.69 26.96 -17.75
CA SER A 23 -51.13 26.93 -18.01
C SER A 23 -51.53 25.74 -18.86
N ALA A 24 -52.62 25.11 -18.46
CA ALA A 24 -53.13 23.83 -18.92
C ALA A 24 -54.11 23.97 -20.11
N ALA A 25 -53.99 23.04 -21.07
CA ALA A 25 -55.04 22.50 -21.94
C ALA A 25 -54.32 21.39 -22.74
N GLY A 26 -54.71 20.11 -22.77
CA GLY A 26 -56.03 19.52 -22.92
C GLY A 26 -55.93 18.59 -24.14
N GLY A 27 -56.41 17.34 -24.01
CA GLY A 27 -56.72 16.49 -25.17
C GLY A 27 -55.64 15.52 -25.63
N ALA A 28 -56.05 14.26 -25.81
CA ALA A 28 -55.25 13.08 -26.11
C ALA A 28 -54.65 13.04 -27.52
N ALA A 29 -53.50 12.38 -27.66
CA ALA A 29 -53.23 11.44 -28.74
C ALA A 29 -52.02 10.57 -28.36
N LEU A 30 -52.27 9.26 -28.26
CA LEU A 30 -51.27 8.22 -28.20
C LEU A 30 -50.51 8.12 -29.53
N ALA A 31 -49.30 7.55 -29.42
CA ALA A 31 -48.52 6.87 -30.44
C ALA A 31 -47.40 7.66 -31.15
N HIS A 32 -46.19 7.27 -30.77
CA HIS A 32 -45.01 7.07 -31.60
C HIS A 32 -44.54 8.24 -32.46
N HIS A 33 -43.47 8.91 -32.01
CA HIS A 33 -42.27 9.00 -32.85
C HIS A 33 -41.03 9.25 -31.99
N LEU A 34 -40.00 8.47 -32.30
CA LEU A 34 -38.63 8.54 -31.82
C LEU A 34 -38.09 9.96 -31.92
N ALA A 35 -37.99 10.64 -30.78
CA ALA A 35 -37.17 11.84 -30.64
C ALA A 35 -36.35 11.67 -29.36
N ALA A 36 -35.20 11.02 -29.54
CA ALA A 36 -33.94 11.40 -28.93
C ALA A 36 -34.07 12.34 -27.71
N ARG A 37 -34.42 11.75 -26.54
CA ARG A 37 -34.21 12.36 -25.23
C ARG A 37 -32.70 12.41 -25.01
N TRP A 38 -32.03 13.36 -25.66
CA TRP A 38 -30.72 13.81 -25.24
C TRP A 38 -30.98 14.63 -23.97
N CYS A 39 -31.09 13.92 -22.85
CA CYS A 39 -30.76 14.52 -21.58
C CYS A 39 -29.29 14.93 -21.73
N VAL A 40 -29.05 16.23 -21.92
CA VAL A 40 -27.71 16.80 -21.74
C VAL A 40 -27.39 16.54 -20.28
N HIS A 41 -26.62 15.47 -20.04
CA HIS A 41 -26.21 15.08 -18.71
C HIS A 41 -25.48 16.29 -18.12
N PRO A 42 -25.92 16.86 -16.98
CA PRO A 42 -25.17 17.92 -16.33
C PRO A 42 -23.80 17.33 -16.05
N ARG A 43 -22.77 17.93 -16.67
CA ARG A 43 -21.35 17.57 -16.66
C ARG A 43 -21.08 16.45 -15.67
N ALA A 44 -20.89 15.23 -16.15
CA ALA A 44 -20.39 14.14 -15.33
C ALA A 44 -19.15 14.66 -14.59
N ARG A 45 -19.33 15.00 -13.31
CA ARG A 45 -18.22 15.20 -12.40
C ARG A 45 -17.58 13.82 -12.32
N ALA A 46 -16.58 13.59 -13.17
CA ALA A 46 -15.70 12.46 -13.00
C ALA A 46 -15.09 12.63 -11.61
N LEU A 47 -15.61 11.87 -10.65
CA LEU A 47 -14.94 11.61 -9.39
C LEU A 47 -13.67 10.85 -9.79
N LEU A 48 -12.61 11.59 -10.05
CA LEU A 48 -11.26 11.05 -10.05
C LEU A 48 -11.01 10.60 -8.61
N LEU A 49 -11.27 9.32 -8.33
CA LEU A 49 -10.74 8.64 -7.16
C LEU A 49 -9.22 8.59 -7.37
N VAL A 50 -8.51 9.61 -6.91
CA VAL A 50 -7.04 9.64 -6.93
C VAL A 50 -6.55 9.10 -5.58
N GLY A 51 -5.64 8.13 -5.62
CA GLY A 51 -4.96 7.59 -4.44
C GLY A 51 -5.68 6.41 -3.75
N ALA A 52 -5.58 6.35 -2.43
CA ALA A 52 -5.95 5.22 -1.57
C ALA A 52 -7.39 4.68 -1.76
N GLY A 53 -8.32 5.48 -2.28
CA GLY A 53 -9.73 5.10 -2.48
C GLY A 53 -10.09 4.45 -3.82
N ASP A 54 -9.13 4.20 -4.73
CA ASP A 54 -9.42 3.58 -6.03
C ASP A 54 -9.51 2.03 -5.94
N PRO A 55 -10.71 1.42 -6.08
CA PRO A 55 -10.87 -0.03 -6.03
C PRO A 55 -10.31 -0.76 -7.26
N VAL A 56 -10.12 -0.06 -8.39
CA VAL A 56 -9.58 -0.64 -9.65
C VAL A 56 -8.07 -0.84 -9.56
N ARG A 57 -7.42 -0.19 -8.59
CA ARG A 57 -5.96 -0.27 -8.38
C ARG A 57 -5.52 -1.44 -7.50
N ALA A 58 -6.45 -2.25 -6.96
CA ALA A 58 -6.15 -3.35 -6.03
C ALA A 58 -5.06 -4.33 -6.54
N GLY A 59 -4.93 -4.52 -7.86
CA GLY A 59 -3.88 -5.36 -8.46
C GLY A 59 -2.59 -4.64 -8.90
N LYS A 60 -2.48 -3.32 -8.72
CA LYS A 60 -1.32 -2.49 -9.14
C LYS A 60 -0.61 -1.81 -7.96
N ARG A 61 -0.98 -2.17 -6.72
CA ARG A 61 -0.37 -1.58 -5.53
C ARG A 61 1.00 -2.20 -5.27
N ALA A 62 1.90 -1.38 -4.75
CA ALA A 62 3.21 -1.85 -4.36
C ALA A 62 3.07 -2.87 -3.21
N PRO A 63 3.85 -3.96 -3.24
CA PRO A 63 3.89 -4.93 -2.15
C PRO A 63 4.24 -4.28 -0.80
N ILE A 64 3.74 -4.85 0.29
CA ILE A 64 3.95 -4.38 1.68
C ILE A 64 5.28 -4.93 2.22
N GLU A 65 5.72 -6.08 1.73
CA GLU A 65 6.89 -6.82 2.16
C GLU A 65 8.16 -5.95 2.16
N PRO A 66 8.47 -5.15 1.12
CA PRO A 66 9.63 -4.26 1.16
C PRO A 66 9.56 -3.21 2.28
N LEU A 67 8.37 -2.78 2.69
CA LEU A 67 8.22 -1.86 3.83
C LEU A 67 8.54 -2.58 5.15
N ALA A 68 7.99 -3.78 5.34
CA ALA A 68 8.24 -4.56 6.54
C ALA A 68 9.73 -4.90 6.68
N ILE A 69 10.38 -5.32 5.59
CA ILE A 69 11.82 -5.63 5.57
C ILE A 69 12.64 -4.39 5.96
N ASN A 70 12.34 -3.22 5.37
CA ASN A 70 13.05 -1.98 5.71
C ASN A 70 12.86 -1.58 7.18
N ALA A 71 11.65 -1.76 7.73
CA ALA A 71 11.38 -1.52 9.14
C ALA A 71 12.21 -2.44 10.04
N ILE A 72 12.27 -3.73 9.69
CA ILE A 72 13.05 -4.74 10.44
C ILE A 72 14.54 -4.40 10.37
N VAL A 73 15.08 -4.04 9.19
CA VAL A 73 16.48 -3.58 9.06
C VAL A 73 16.76 -2.38 9.98
N ALA A 74 15.87 -1.39 10.00
CA ALA A 74 16.02 -0.23 10.89
C ALA A 74 16.01 -0.65 12.36
N GLY A 75 15.09 -1.53 12.76
CA GLY A 75 14.99 -2.06 14.11
C GLY A 75 16.22 -2.88 14.54
N LEU A 76 16.83 -3.62 13.61
CA LEU A 76 18.06 -4.38 13.88
C LEU A 76 19.32 -3.48 13.96
N THR A 77 19.31 -2.33 13.29
CA THR A 77 20.45 -1.39 13.24
C THR A 77 20.49 -0.47 14.46
N LEU A 78 19.33 -0.14 15.03
CA LEU A 78 19.22 0.68 16.22
C LEU A 78 19.60 -0.15 17.46
N ALA A 79 20.66 0.26 18.16
CA ALA A 79 21.10 -0.41 19.38
C ALA A 79 20.02 -0.30 20.48
N ALA A 80 19.46 -1.44 20.86
CA ALA A 80 18.45 -1.66 21.89
C ALA A 80 17.07 -0.97 21.70
N GLY A 81 16.05 -1.80 21.45
CA GLY A 81 14.66 -1.46 21.79
C GLY A 81 13.95 -0.47 20.88
N ALA A 82 14.29 -0.43 19.58
CA ALA A 82 13.51 0.33 18.62
C ALA A 82 12.04 -0.15 18.64
N ASP A 83 11.14 0.77 18.98
CA ASP A 83 9.71 0.48 19.03
C ASP A 83 9.20 0.24 17.60
N ALA A 84 8.71 -0.97 17.35
CA ALA A 84 8.12 -1.36 16.08
C ALA A 84 7.01 -0.38 15.65
N ALA A 85 6.26 0.18 16.59
CA ALA A 85 5.24 1.17 16.29
C ALA A 85 5.84 2.45 15.70
N VAL A 86 6.91 2.97 16.31
CA VAL A 86 7.62 4.17 15.84
C VAL A 86 8.22 3.96 14.45
N LEU A 87 8.87 2.81 14.22
CA LEU A 87 9.46 2.47 12.92
C LEU A 87 8.40 2.42 11.81
N VAL A 88 7.24 1.83 12.10
CA VAL A 88 6.13 1.76 11.15
C VAL A 88 5.51 3.15 10.93
N ASP A 89 5.32 3.94 11.98
CA ASP A 89 4.78 5.30 11.88
C ASP A 89 5.63 6.17 10.96
N GLU A 90 6.96 6.12 11.08
CA GLU A 90 7.87 6.86 10.21
C GLU A 90 7.76 6.42 8.74
N LEU A 91 7.65 5.12 8.49
CA LEU A 91 7.49 4.58 7.13
C LEU A 91 6.14 4.96 6.52
N VAL A 92 5.06 4.86 7.29
CA VAL A 92 3.70 5.26 6.87
C VAL A 92 3.68 6.76 6.58
N ALA A 93 4.23 7.58 7.46
CA ALA A 93 4.31 9.03 7.26
C ALA A 93 5.13 9.41 6.03
N LYS A 94 6.21 8.67 5.72
CA LYS A 94 7.00 8.87 4.50
C LYS A 94 6.22 8.48 3.24
N ARG A 95 5.51 7.36 3.27
CA ARG A 95 4.66 6.86 2.17
C ARG A 95 3.46 7.76 1.90
N ALA A 96 2.84 8.32 2.93
CA ALA A 96 1.69 9.22 2.82
C ALA A 96 1.99 10.52 2.04
N ARG A 97 3.27 10.88 1.86
CA ARG A 97 3.69 12.02 1.01
C ARG A 97 3.40 11.78 -0.48
N ASP A 98 3.28 10.52 -0.87
CA ASP A 98 2.85 10.10 -2.20
C ASP A 98 1.44 9.48 -2.10
N PRO A 99 0.39 10.18 -2.58
CA PRO A 99 -0.99 9.67 -2.56
C PRO A 99 -1.16 8.33 -3.27
N ASP A 100 -0.28 8.02 -4.23
CA ASP A 100 -0.31 6.78 -4.98
C ASP A 100 0.35 5.61 -4.25
N ALA A 101 1.14 5.89 -3.22
CA ALA A 101 1.83 4.92 -2.39
C ALA A 101 1.26 4.84 -0.96
N ALA A 102 0.22 5.61 -0.66
CA ALA A 102 -0.45 5.60 0.64
C ALA A 102 -1.07 4.22 0.93
N LEU A 103 -0.82 3.72 2.13
CA LEU A 103 -1.37 2.44 2.59
C LEU A 103 -2.84 2.59 3.00
N LEU A 104 -3.61 1.53 2.82
CA LEU A 104 -4.90 1.37 3.49
C LEU A 104 -4.74 1.03 4.96
N ALA A 105 -5.81 1.23 5.72
CA ALA A 105 -5.89 0.83 7.12
C ALA A 105 -5.57 -0.67 7.34
N ASP A 106 -6.04 -1.55 6.46
CA ASP A 106 -5.72 -2.99 6.56
C ASP A 106 -4.26 -3.29 6.24
N GLU A 107 -3.69 -2.62 5.24
CA GLU A 107 -2.28 -2.78 4.85
C GLU A 107 -1.36 -2.27 5.98
N GLU A 108 -1.73 -1.15 6.61
CA GLU A 108 -1.03 -0.62 7.77
C GLU A 108 -1.14 -1.56 8.98
N ARG A 109 -2.33 -2.10 9.25
CA ARG A 109 -2.55 -3.08 10.33
C ARG A 109 -1.69 -4.32 10.12
N VAL A 110 -1.63 -4.84 8.90
CA VAL A 110 -0.80 -6.00 8.52
C VAL A 110 0.69 -5.65 8.70
N LEU A 111 1.14 -4.50 8.19
CA LEU A 111 2.52 -4.04 8.32
C LEU A 111 2.93 -3.95 9.80
N ARG A 112 2.10 -3.36 10.66
CA ARG A 112 2.35 -3.27 12.11
C ARG A 112 2.48 -4.65 12.75
N ALA A 113 1.55 -5.56 12.45
CA ALA A 113 1.58 -6.92 12.99
C ALA A 113 2.85 -7.68 12.58
N TRP A 114 3.25 -7.55 11.31
CA TRP A 114 4.44 -8.21 10.78
C TRP A 114 5.73 -7.70 11.41
N VAL A 115 5.90 -6.37 11.48
CA VAL A 115 7.12 -5.77 12.04
C VAL A 115 7.21 -6.05 13.55
N ALA A 116 6.11 -5.89 14.29
CA ALA A 116 6.08 -6.17 15.72
C ALA A 116 6.34 -7.66 16.01
N GLY A 117 5.75 -8.57 15.24
CA GLY A 117 5.96 -10.01 15.39
C GLY A 117 7.39 -10.45 15.03
N ALA A 118 7.96 -9.88 13.97
CA ALA A 118 9.33 -10.16 13.54
C ALA A 118 10.37 -9.68 14.57
N LEU A 119 10.26 -8.41 15.00
CA LEU A 119 11.20 -7.81 15.95
C LEU A 119 11.02 -8.35 17.38
N GLY A 120 9.78 -8.63 17.79
CA GLY A 120 9.48 -9.16 19.12
C GLY A 120 10.07 -10.55 19.38
N ARG A 121 10.39 -11.31 18.33
CA ARG A 121 11.03 -12.63 18.40
C ARG A 121 12.42 -12.65 17.75
N GLN A 122 13.07 -11.50 17.63
CA GLN A 122 14.33 -11.38 16.87
C GLN A 122 15.41 -12.35 17.33
N ASP A 123 15.57 -12.58 18.63
CA ASP A 123 16.61 -13.45 19.17
C ASP A 123 16.32 -14.92 18.85
N THR A 124 15.04 -15.30 18.90
CA THR A 124 14.57 -16.63 18.50
C THR A 124 14.84 -16.90 17.03
N TYR A 125 14.53 -15.95 16.15
CA TYR A 125 14.80 -16.11 14.73
C TYR A 125 16.29 -16.07 14.40
N ARG A 126 17.09 -15.22 15.07
CA ARG A 126 18.55 -15.24 14.91
C ARG A 126 19.14 -16.60 15.30
N ALA A 127 18.69 -17.17 16.42
CA ALA A 127 19.14 -18.49 16.85
C ALA A 127 18.77 -19.58 15.82
N ALA A 128 17.53 -19.57 15.34
CA ALA A 128 17.04 -20.51 14.32
C ALA A 128 17.82 -20.41 13.00
N LEU A 129 18.08 -19.18 12.52
CA LEU A 129 18.90 -18.95 11.32
C LEU A 129 20.35 -19.42 11.52
N GLY A 130 20.92 -19.20 12.70
CA GLY A 130 22.25 -19.68 13.05
C GLY A 130 22.36 -21.21 13.18
N GLU A 131 21.27 -21.90 13.54
CA GLU A 131 21.18 -23.36 13.47
C GLU A 131 21.15 -23.84 12.02
N LEU A 132 20.32 -23.22 11.18
CA LEU A 132 20.21 -23.54 9.77
C LEU A 132 21.53 -23.36 9.01
N ALA A 133 22.21 -22.23 9.21
CA ALA A 133 23.50 -21.97 8.57
C ALA A 133 24.58 -23.01 8.96
N ARG A 134 24.50 -23.59 10.17
CA ARG A 134 25.40 -24.68 10.58
C ARG A 134 25.07 -26.00 9.91
N SER A 135 23.80 -26.31 9.66
CA SER A 135 23.41 -27.53 8.94
C SER A 135 23.57 -27.41 7.43
N GLU A 136 23.50 -26.19 6.89
CA GLU A 136 23.55 -25.89 5.46
C GLU A 136 24.63 -24.81 5.21
N PRO A 137 25.93 -25.17 5.18
CA PRO A 137 27.02 -24.17 5.17
C PRO A 137 27.02 -23.24 3.94
N TRP A 138 26.43 -23.68 2.82
CA TRP A 138 26.26 -22.86 1.62
C TRP A 138 25.33 -21.66 1.84
N LEU A 139 24.51 -21.70 2.89
CA LEU A 139 23.54 -20.66 3.24
C LEU A 139 24.06 -19.60 4.21
N GLU A 140 25.29 -19.71 4.72
CA GLU A 140 25.81 -18.78 5.74
C GLU A 140 25.76 -17.32 5.25
N SER A 141 26.18 -17.07 4.00
CA SER A 141 26.09 -15.75 3.37
C SER A 141 24.67 -15.34 2.93
N GLU A 142 23.76 -16.30 2.75
CA GLU A 142 22.42 -16.07 2.19
C GLU A 142 21.31 -15.93 3.24
N LEU A 143 21.43 -16.61 4.37
CA LEU A 143 20.52 -16.47 5.53
C LEU A 143 20.84 -15.23 6.38
N GLY A 144 21.83 -14.44 5.98
CA GLY A 144 22.26 -13.26 6.70
C GLY A 144 22.93 -13.60 8.04
N VAL A 145 23.55 -14.77 8.17
CA VAL A 145 24.28 -15.20 9.36
C VAL A 145 25.74 -14.77 9.18
N GLY A 146 26.11 -13.62 9.76
CA GLY A 146 27.40 -13.00 9.49
C GLY A 146 27.51 -11.60 10.13
N ALA A 147 28.57 -10.87 9.79
CA ALA A 147 28.89 -9.59 10.43
C ALA A 147 27.75 -8.55 10.26
N ASP A 148 27.26 -8.04 11.41
CA ASP A 148 26.16 -7.08 11.53
C ASP A 148 26.42 -5.72 10.83
N SER A 149 27.63 -5.51 10.31
CA SER A 149 28.02 -4.31 9.59
C SER A 149 27.80 -4.37 8.07
N ASN A 150 27.51 -5.55 7.49
CA ASN A 150 27.27 -5.67 6.05
C ASN A 150 25.78 -5.39 5.73
N PRO A 151 25.45 -4.33 4.95
CA PRO A 151 24.07 -3.95 4.67
C PRO A 151 23.30 -5.02 3.88
N TYR A 152 23.97 -5.81 3.03
CA TYR A 152 23.32 -6.91 2.30
C TYR A 152 22.94 -8.06 3.24
N VAL A 153 23.84 -8.41 4.17
CA VAL A 153 23.59 -9.46 5.18
C VAL A 153 22.45 -9.04 6.10
N MET A 154 22.38 -7.77 6.49
CA MET A 154 21.29 -7.23 7.29
C MET A 154 19.94 -7.28 6.57
N LEU A 155 19.92 -6.96 5.28
CA LEU A 155 18.72 -7.08 4.44
C LEU A 155 18.25 -8.53 4.34
N CYS A 156 19.15 -9.45 4.01
CA CYS A 156 18.83 -10.88 3.93
C CYS A 156 18.32 -11.43 5.27
N ARG A 157 18.92 -11.01 6.39
CA ARG A 157 18.48 -11.40 7.72
C ARG A 157 17.06 -10.89 8.00
N ALA A 158 16.77 -9.63 7.71
CA ALA A 158 15.45 -9.05 7.89
C ALA A 158 14.39 -9.77 7.03
N GLU A 159 14.73 -10.09 5.79
CA GLU A 159 13.92 -10.90 4.88
C GLU A 159 13.61 -12.28 5.47
N CYS A 160 14.64 -13.01 5.92
CA CYS A 160 14.49 -14.35 6.49
C CYS A 160 13.72 -14.34 7.81
N MET A 161 13.90 -13.31 8.65
CA MET A 161 13.14 -13.12 9.89
C MET A 161 11.65 -12.87 9.60
N LEU A 162 11.34 -12.05 8.59
CA LEU A 162 9.96 -11.83 8.17
C LEU A 162 9.34 -13.12 7.64
N ALA A 163 10.07 -13.87 6.80
CA ALA A 163 9.61 -15.16 6.28
C ALA A 163 9.34 -16.16 7.41
N LEU A 164 10.23 -16.28 8.40
CA LEU A 164 10.02 -17.15 9.56
C LEU A 164 8.78 -16.75 10.36
N PHE A 165 8.59 -15.46 10.64
CA PHE A 165 7.38 -14.98 11.30
C PHE A 165 6.13 -15.36 10.51
N LEU A 166 6.13 -15.12 9.20
CA LEU A 166 4.98 -15.43 8.34
C LEU A 166 4.67 -16.91 8.30
N LEU A 167 5.69 -17.78 8.24
CA LEU A 167 5.52 -19.24 8.18
C LEU A 167 5.07 -19.84 9.51
N ARG A 168 5.63 -19.36 10.64
CA ARG A 168 5.46 -19.96 11.96
C ARG A 168 4.31 -19.41 12.75
N ASP A 169 4.18 -18.09 12.72
CA ASP A 169 3.51 -17.35 13.78
C ASP A 169 2.38 -16.45 13.27
N ALA A 170 2.40 -16.11 11.98
CA ALA A 170 1.28 -15.41 11.37
C ALA A 170 0.10 -16.34 11.12
N ASP A 171 -1.08 -15.73 10.95
CA ASP A 171 -2.32 -16.44 10.62
C ASP A 171 -2.20 -17.19 9.28
N ALA A 172 -3.04 -18.21 9.09
CA ALA A 172 -3.00 -19.09 7.92
C ALA A 172 -3.08 -18.36 6.57
N ASP A 173 -3.76 -17.22 6.52
CA ASP A 173 -3.85 -16.39 5.32
C ASP A 173 -2.54 -15.64 5.02
N ALA A 174 -1.81 -15.21 6.05
CA ALA A 174 -0.50 -14.56 5.92
C ALA A 174 0.63 -15.56 5.59
N ARG A 175 0.48 -16.83 5.99
CA ARG A 175 1.44 -17.90 5.62
C ARG A 175 1.54 -18.11 4.11
N ARG A 176 0.48 -17.80 3.36
CA ARG A 176 0.41 -17.99 1.91
C ARG A 176 1.06 -16.86 1.11
N THR A 177 1.52 -15.79 1.76
CA THR A 177 2.04 -14.58 1.09
C THR A 177 3.57 -14.52 1.02
N VAL A 178 4.28 -15.59 1.38
CA VAL A 178 5.76 -15.63 1.34
C VAL A 178 6.26 -15.85 -0.09
N ALA A 179 5.94 -14.93 -1.01
CA ALA A 179 6.34 -14.97 -2.42
C ALA A 179 7.56 -14.08 -2.72
N PHE A 180 8.08 -13.37 -1.72
CA PHE A 180 9.20 -12.44 -1.87
C PHE A 180 10.57 -13.11 -1.70
N ILE A 181 10.61 -14.32 -1.14
CA ILE A 181 11.84 -15.07 -0.90
C ILE A 181 12.08 -16.09 -2.02
N ASP A 182 13.35 -16.39 -2.27
CA ASP A 182 13.73 -17.43 -3.23
C ASP A 182 13.23 -18.83 -2.80
N ALA A 183 12.91 -19.68 -3.77
CA ALA A 183 12.34 -21.00 -3.54
C ALA A 183 13.24 -21.93 -2.71
N ASP A 184 14.56 -21.90 -2.94
CA ASP A 184 15.51 -22.76 -2.23
C ASP A 184 15.61 -22.32 -0.76
N ARG A 185 15.64 -21.00 -0.53
CA ARG A 185 15.59 -20.42 0.82
C ARG A 185 14.26 -20.72 1.52
N LEU A 186 13.13 -20.63 0.81
CA LEU A 186 11.82 -20.95 1.36
C LEU A 186 11.73 -22.42 1.81
N GLU A 187 12.26 -23.34 1.01
CA GLU A 187 12.28 -24.76 1.34
C GLU A 187 13.00 -24.98 2.67
N VAL A 188 14.20 -24.40 2.84
CA VAL A 188 14.97 -24.56 4.07
C VAL A 188 14.28 -23.91 5.27
N LEU A 189 13.75 -22.68 5.13
CA LEU A 189 13.04 -22.02 6.23
C LEU A 189 11.77 -22.76 6.64
N SER A 190 11.09 -23.43 5.70
CA SER A 190 9.88 -24.21 5.98
C SER A 190 10.13 -25.39 6.93
N ARG A 191 11.33 -25.99 6.89
CA ARG A 191 11.73 -27.12 7.76
C ARG A 191 11.82 -26.71 9.22
N VAL A 192 12.21 -25.47 9.49
CA VAL A 192 12.35 -24.93 10.86
C VAL A 192 11.06 -24.24 11.30
N ALA A 193 10.18 -23.92 10.35
CA ALA A 193 8.90 -23.34 10.64
C ALA A 193 7.81 -24.35 11.05
N ALA A 194 8.00 -25.63 10.72
CA ALA A 194 7.18 -26.74 11.18
C ALA A 194 7.28 -26.98 12.69
#